data_AF-A0A292SIY3-F1
#
_entry.id   AF-A0A292SIY3-F1
#
_cell.length_a   1.000
_cell.length_b   1.000
_cell.length_c   1.000
_cell.angle_alpha   90.00
_cell.angle_beta   90.00
_cell.angle_gamma   90.00
#
_symmetry.space_group_name_H-M   'P 1'
#
loop_
_entity.id
_entity.type
_entity.pdbx_description
1 polymer ?
#
loop_
_entity_poly.entity_id
_entity_poly.type
_entity_poly.pdbx_seq_one_letter_code
_entity_poly.pdbx_strand_id
1 'polypeptide(L)'
;MIKKLFAILFCITLSCFVFGFSDIKQQDEYTCAPVCAANCIIDILNQKIEPNSLVQELCKNAKTDNQGTTAQNLITAIEKYLAKKHLQTQIKYYGIRRTAKQYQAKKPLNICEELQNGRFIILNIGFYEHSNGVLKRKDGHYVNACSCKNNRILITDPYAKDKSPFYIELHKPSNLNIKNTKDNEKYNNKNYEYYEIKPDFDYQTANETALLNGIISIYPLYL
;
A
#
# COMPACT_ATOMS: atom_id res chain seq x y z
N MET A 1 -11.03 33.09 -35.08
CA MET A 1 -11.44 31.68 -34.85
C MET A 1 -10.32 30.78 -34.33
N ILE A 2 -9.08 30.88 -34.85
CA ILE A 2 -7.92 30.07 -34.42
C ILE A 2 -7.64 30.09 -32.89
N LYS A 3 -7.79 31.24 -32.22
CA LYS A 3 -7.55 31.36 -30.76
C LYS A 3 -8.54 30.56 -29.89
N LYS A 4 -9.80 30.42 -30.32
CA LYS A 4 -10.82 29.62 -29.61
C LYS A 4 -10.59 28.12 -29.80
N LEU A 5 -10.10 27.71 -30.99
CA LEU A 5 -9.77 26.33 -31.29
C LEU A 5 -8.57 25.85 -30.45
N PHE A 6 -7.55 26.69 -30.27
CA PHE A 6 -6.40 26.39 -29.40
C PHE A 6 -6.79 26.24 -27.93
N ALA A 7 -7.68 27.09 -27.42
CA ALA A 7 -8.17 26.99 -26.03
C ALA A 7 -8.96 25.69 -25.79
N ILE A 8 -9.79 25.27 -26.75
CA ILE A 8 -10.54 24.01 -26.67
C ILE A 8 -9.60 22.80 -26.76
N LEU A 9 -8.61 22.82 -27.66
CA LEU A 9 -7.61 21.76 -27.77
C LEU A 9 -6.77 21.66 -26.48
N PHE A 10 -6.39 22.80 -25.89
CA PHE A 10 -5.65 22.88 -24.63
C PHE A 10 -6.48 22.34 -23.44
N CYS A 11 -7.78 22.63 -23.39
CA CYS A 11 -8.70 22.09 -22.38
C CYS A 11 -8.92 20.58 -22.53
N ILE A 12 -9.02 20.06 -23.77
CA ILE A 12 -9.14 18.62 -24.02
C ILE A 12 -7.84 17.92 -23.60
N THR A 13 -6.68 18.47 -23.96
CA THR A 13 -5.38 17.92 -23.52
C THR A 13 -5.18 18.01 -22.00
N LEU A 14 -5.69 19.04 -21.32
CA LEU A 14 -5.62 19.10 -19.85
C LEU A 14 -6.58 18.09 -19.19
N SER A 15 -7.76 17.87 -19.77
CA SER A 15 -8.75 16.93 -19.22
C SER A 15 -8.37 15.45 -19.39
N CYS A 16 -7.44 15.14 -20.32
CA CYS A 16 -6.97 13.78 -20.56
C CYS A 16 -5.76 13.36 -19.71
N PHE A 17 -5.22 14.24 -18.85
CA PHE A 17 -4.00 13.97 -18.08
C PHE A 17 -4.14 14.17 -16.56
N VAL A 18 -5.34 14.07 -16.02
CA VAL A 18 -5.48 13.76 -14.58
C VAL A 18 -5.35 12.25 -14.46
N PHE A 19 -4.11 11.76 -14.36
CA PHE A 19 -3.85 10.40 -13.87
C PHE A 19 -4.29 10.35 -12.41
N GLY A 20 -5.60 10.18 -12.20
CA GLY A 20 -6.16 9.86 -10.91
C GLY A 20 -5.79 8.42 -10.55
N PHE A 21 -5.40 8.20 -9.31
CA PHE A 21 -5.29 6.88 -8.72
C PHE A 21 -6.64 6.49 -8.12
N SER A 22 -6.94 5.20 -8.10
CA SER A 22 -8.13 4.67 -7.45
C SER A 22 -8.05 4.86 -5.92
N ASP A 23 -9.15 5.31 -5.31
CA ASP A 23 -9.27 5.54 -3.86
C ASP A 23 -10.55 4.89 -3.31
N ILE A 24 -10.67 3.58 -3.48
CA ILE A 24 -11.74 2.79 -2.86
C ILE A 24 -11.52 2.78 -1.35
N LYS A 25 -12.60 2.97 -0.59
CA LYS A 25 -12.62 2.86 0.88
C LYS A 25 -13.12 1.50 1.35
N GLN A 26 -12.53 0.99 2.43
CA GLN A 26 -12.97 -0.25 3.05
C GLN A 26 -14.27 -0.04 3.85
N GLN A 27 -15.07 -1.09 3.97
CA GLN A 27 -16.37 -1.04 4.65
C GLN A 27 -16.33 -1.65 6.07
N ASP A 28 -15.28 -2.40 6.38
CA ASP A 28 -15.10 -3.15 7.63
C ASP A 28 -13.67 -2.99 8.18
N GLU A 29 -13.32 -3.69 9.25
CA GLU A 29 -12.03 -3.57 9.95
C GLU A 29 -10.89 -4.42 9.34
N TYR A 30 -11.19 -5.32 8.40
CA TYR A 30 -10.24 -6.37 7.99
C TYR A 30 -9.92 -6.37 6.48
N THR A 31 -10.58 -5.54 5.68
CA THR A 31 -10.43 -5.49 4.21
C THR A 31 -9.44 -4.45 3.69
N CYS A 32 -8.66 -3.78 4.54
CA CYS A 32 -7.67 -2.78 4.11
C CYS A 32 -6.72 -3.28 3.00
N ALA A 33 -6.21 -4.51 3.15
CA ALA A 33 -5.34 -5.17 2.18
C ALA A 33 -5.99 -5.43 0.81
N PRO A 34 -7.12 -6.17 0.70
CA PRO A 34 -7.78 -6.40 -0.59
C PRO A 34 -8.29 -5.11 -1.24
N VAL A 35 -8.67 -4.09 -0.47
CA VAL A 35 -9.02 -2.77 -1.01
C VAL A 35 -7.79 -2.09 -1.62
N CYS A 36 -6.64 -2.10 -0.93
CA CYS A 36 -5.40 -1.57 -1.50
C CYS A 36 -4.99 -2.30 -2.79
N ALA A 37 -5.15 -3.62 -2.83
CA ALA A 37 -4.91 -4.41 -4.03
C ALA A 37 -5.88 -4.05 -5.17
N ALA A 38 -7.16 -3.82 -4.85
CA ALA A 38 -8.16 -3.40 -5.83
C ALA A 38 -7.78 -2.06 -6.47
N ASN A 39 -7.37 -1.07 -5.65
CA ASN A 39 -6.90 0.22 -6.14
C ASN A 39 -5.74 0.06 -7.12
N CYS A 40 -4.69 -0.69 -6.74
CA CYS A 40 -3.57 -0.95 -7.65
C CYS A 40 -4.00 -1.67 -8.93
N ILE A 41 -4.88 -2.67 -8.85
CA ILE A 41 -5.32 -3.44 -10.02
C ILE A 41 -6.13 -2.58 -10.99
N ILE A 42 -7.01 -1.71 -10.49
CA ILE A 42 -7.78 -0.77 -11.31
C ILE A 42 -6.82 0.17 -12.05
N ASP A 43 -5.84 0.72 -11.34
CA ASP A 43 -4.86 1.63 -11.92
C ASP A 43 -3.94 0.92 -12.94
N ILE A 44 -3.51 -0.32 -12.65
CA ILE A 44 -2.71 -1.16 -13.55
C ILE A 44 -3.48 -1.48 -14.83
N LEU A 45 -4.74 -1.90 -14.71
CA LEU A 45 -5.52 -2.33 -15.87
C LEU A 45 -6.08 -1.14 -16.66
N ASN A 46 -6.19 0.03 -16.03
CA ASN A 46 -6.80 1.24 -16.60
C ASN A 46 -8.16 0.93 -17.27
N GLN A 47 -8.97 0.11 -16.61
CA GLN A 47 -10.26 -0.36 -17.09
C GLN A 47 -11.34 -0.10 -16.05
N LYS A 48 -12.58 0.13 -16.51
CA LYS A 48 -13.74 0.17 -15.63
C LYS A 48 -13.99 -1.22 -15.05
N ILE A 49 -13.69 -1.38 -13.76
CA ILE A 49 -13.95 -2.60 -13.00
C ILE A 49 -14.83 -2.20 -11.83
N GLU A 50 -15.90 -2.96 -11.59
CA GLU A 50 -16.78 -2.75 -10.44
C GLU A 50 -16.03 -3.00 -9.12
N PRO A 51 -15.78 -1.95 -8.29
CA PRO A 51 -14.92 -2.04 -7.12
C PRO A 51 -15.32 -3.14 -6.13
N ASN A 52 -16.61 -3.24 -5.81
CA ASN A 52 -17.09 -4.19 -4.80
C ASN A 52 -16.89 -5.64 -5.23
N SER A 53 -17.12 -5.95 -6.50
CA SER A 53 -16.90 -7.30 -7.03
C SER A 53 -15.40 -7.66 -7.01
N LEU A 54 -14.52 -6.71 -7.34
CA LEU A 54 -13.08 -6.92 -7.31
C LEU A 54 -12.59 -7.15 -5.88
N VAL A 55 -13.01 -6.32 -4.93
CA VAL A 55 -12.65 -6.47 -3.51
C VAL A 55 -13.11 -7.82 -2.98
N GLN A 56 -14.35 -8.25 -3.27
CA GLN A 56 -14.85 -9.57 -2.85
C GLN A 56 -14.03 -10.73 -3.44
N GLU A 57 -13.68 -10.67 -4.73
CA GLU A 57 -12.81 -11.68 -5.34
C GLU A 57 -11.43 -11.70 -4.67
N LEU A 58 -10.86 -10.53 -4.38
CA LEU A 58 -9.56 -10.42 -3.70
C LEU A 58 -9.62 -10.91 -2.26
N CYS A 59 -10.67 -10.61 -1.50
CA CYS A 59 -10.89 -11.16 -0.16
C CYS A 59 -10.83 -12.70 -0.17
N LYS A 60 -11.55 -13.32 -1.12
CA LYS A 60 -11.58 -14.78 -1.30
C LYS A 60 -10.21 -15.33 -1.70
N ASN A 61 -9.56 -14.74 -2.70
CA ASN A 61 -8.28 -15.23 -3.21
C ASN A 61 -7.13 -15.04 -2.21
N ALA A 62 -7.16 -13.94 -1.46
CA ALA A 62 -6.17 -13.62 -0.42
C ALA A 62 -6.50 -14.27 0.93
N LYS A 63 -7.59 -15.05 1.02
CA LYS A 63 -8.03 -15.70 2.27
C LYS A 63 -8.13 -14.71 3.42
N THR A 64 -8.79 -13.59 3.16
CA THR A 64 -9.01 -12.54 4.17
C THR A 64 -10.06 -13.02 5.15
N ASP A 65 -9.78 -12.89 6.44
CA ASP A 65 -10.69 -13.21 7.54
C ASP A 65 -10.73 -12.06 8.56
N ASN A 66 -11.29 -12.30 9.74
CA ASN A 66 -11.37 -11.31 10.81
C ASN A 66 -10.02 -10.93 11.43
N GLN A 67 -8.92 -11.60 11.05
CA GLN A 67 -7.55 -11.22 11.39
C GLN A 67 -6.85 -10.47 10.23
N GLY A 68 -7.60 -10.14 9.18
CA GLY A 68 -7.12 -9.43 8.01
C GLY A 68 -6.45 -10.33 6.98
N THR A 69 -5.49 -9.77 6.26
CA THR A 69 -4.80 -10.44 5.15
C THR A 69 -3.30 -10.46 5.36
N THR A 70 -2.71 -11.63 5.14
CA THR A 70 -1.26 -11.77 5.21
C THR A 70 -0.56 -11.17 3.99
N ALA A 71 0.67 -10.67 4.15
CA ALA A 71 1.44 -10.10 3.03
C ALA A 71 1.65 -11.14 1.91
N GLN A 72 1.93 -12.41 2.28
CA GLN A 72 2.08 -13.50 1.34
C GLN A 72 0.80 -13.77 0.54
N ASN A 73 -0.36 -13.85 1.21
CA ASN A 73 -1.61 -14.12 0.53
C ASN A 73 -2.03 -12.96 -0.36
N LEU A 74 -1.82 -11.72 0.09
CA LEU A 74 -2.11 -10.52 -0.69
C LEU A 74 -1.31 -10.50 -2.01
N ILE A 75 0.01 -10.69 -1.93
CA ILE A 75 0.89 -10.78 -3.11
C ILE A 75 0.42 -11.86 -4.07
N THR A 76 0.09 -13.04 -3.55
CA THR A 76 -0.35 -14.19 -4.37
C THR A 76 -1.70 -13.92 -5.05
N ALA A 77 -2.62 -13.24 -4.36
CA ALA A 77 -3.92 -12.87 -4.91
C ALA A 77 -3.78 -11.85 -6.05
N ILE A 78 -2.92 -10.84 -5.87
CA ILE A 78 -2.62 -9.82 -6.90
C ILE A 78 -2.02 -10.47 -8.14
N GLU A 79 -0.95 -11.27 -7.98
CA GLU A 79 -0.28 -11.95 -9.08
C GLU A 79 -1.24 -12.85 -9.85
N LYS A 80 -2.04 -13.65 -9.13
CA LYS A 80 -3.04 -14.55 -9.73
C LYS A 80 -4.11 -13.77 -10.51
N TYR A 81 -4.58 -12.64 -9.98
CA TYR A 81 -5.60 -11.84 -10.65
C TYR A 81 -5.05 -11.25 -11.96
N LEU A 82 -3.86 -10.63 -11.91
CA LEU A 82 -3.24 -10.01 -13.09
C LEU A 82 -2.84 -11.06 -14.14
N ALA A 83 -2.38 -12.25 -13.71
CA ALA A 83 -2.11 -13.36 -14.62
C ALA A 83 -3.36 -13.85 -15.36
N LYS A 84 -4.54 -13.90 -14.71
CA LYS A 84 -5.82 -14.20 -15.39
C LYS A 84 -6.19 -13.15 -16.45
N LYS A 85 -5.65 -11.94 -16.33
CA LYS A 85 -5.81 -10.85 -17.30
C LYS A 85 -4.66 -10.81 -18.32
N HIS A 86 -3.89 -11.89 -18.41
CA HIS A 86 -2.74 -12.02 -19.31
C HIS A 86 -1.63 -10.99 -19.07
N LEU A 87 -1.54 -10.42 -17.87
CA LEU A 87 -0.45 -9.54 -17.47
C LEU A 87 0.54 -10.28 -16.59
N GLN A 88 1.79 -10.32 -17.03
CA GLN A 88 2.88 -10.76 -16.17
C GLN A 88 3.24 -9.64 -15.19
N THR A 89 3.73 -9.99 -13.99
CA THR A 89 4.08 -9.02 -12.98
C THR A 89 5.41 -9.35 -12.33
N GLN A 90 6.15 -8.31 -11.94
CA GLN A 90 7.28 -8.43 -11.03
C GLN A 90 6.88 -7.85 -9.69
N ILE A 91 6.76 -8.71 -8.66
CA ILE A 91 6.41 -8.26 -7.31
C ILE A 91 7.64 -8.40 -6.40
N LYS A 92 8.00 -7.30 -5.74
CA LYS A 92 9.04 -7.25 -4.69
C LYS A 92 8.37 -6.96 -3.34
N TYR A 93 8.92 -7.56 -2.29
CA TYR A 93 8.50 -7.38 -0.91
C TYR A 93 9.72 -7.13 -0.04
N TYR A 94 9.72 -6.00 0.68
CA TYR A 94 10.67 -5.70 1.74
C TYR A 94 9.89 -5.45 3.02
N GLY A 95 10.06 -6.26 4.06
CA GLY A 95 9.26 -6.13 5.28
C GLY A 95 9.60 -7.14 6.35
N ILE A 96 8.86 -7.07 7.46
CA ILE A 96 9.05 -7.92 8.63
C ILE A 96 8.45 -9.32 8.48
N ARG A 97 7.47 -9.48 7.58
CA ARG A 97 6.71 -10.72 7.41
C ARG A 97 7.42 -11.73 6.52
N ARG A 98 7.06 -13.00 6.66
CA ARG A 98 7.59 -14.07 5.83
C ARG A 98 6.79 -14.18 4.52
N THR A 99 7.47 -13.99 3.41
CA THR A 99 6.94 -14.27 2.06
C THR A 99 7.79 -15.33 1.34
N ALA A 100 7.32 -15.85 0.21
CA ALA A 100 8.08 -16.75 -0.64
C ALA A 100 9.34 -16.05 -1.18
N LYS A 101 10.43 -16.83 -1.37
CA LYS A 101 11.75 -16.28 -1.72
C LYS A 101 11.73 -15.45 -3.00
N GLN A 102 10.90 -15.78 -3.99
CA GLN A 102 10.84 -15.03 -5.24
C GLN A 102 10.35 -13.58 -5.06
N TYR A 103 9.58 -13.30 -4.00
CA TYR A 103 9.10 -11.94 -3.73
C TYR A 103 10.09 -11.14 -2.88
N GLN A 104 11.00 -11.77 -2.15
CA GLN A 104 11.82 -11.07 -1.16
C GLN A 104 12.86 -10.15 -1.81
N ALA A 105 12.83 -8.87 -1.47
CA ALA A 105 13.86 -7.91 -1.85
C ALA A 105 15.12 -8.11 -1.00
N LYS A 106 16.29 -8.13 -1.63
CA LYS A 106 17.59 -8.26 -0.95
C LYS A 106 18.02 -7.00 -0.20
N LYS A 107 17.48 -5.84 -0.59
CA LYS A 107 17.80 -4.52 -0.05
C LYS A 107 16.49 -3.76 0.25
N PRO A 108 16.52 -2.77 1.16
CA PRO A 108 15.40 -1.85 1.35
C PRO A 108 14.94 -1.25 0.01
N LEU A 109 13.62 -1.11 -0.16
CA LEU A 109 13.03 -0.47 -1.33
C LEU A 109 12.86 1.03 -1.07
N ASN A 110 13.33 1.86 -1.99
CA ASN A 110 13.03 3.29 -1.98
C ASN A 110 11.65 3.50 -2.62
N ILE A 111 10.66 3.88 -1.82
CA ILE A 111 9.26 4.02 -2.27
C ILE A 111 9.14 5.04 -3.42
N CYS A 112 9.81 6.19 -3.31
CA CYS A 112 9.72 7.23 -4.32
C CYS A 112 10.40 6.84 -5.63
N GLU A 113 11.54 6.16 -5.55
CA GLU A 113 12.22 5.62 -6.74
C GLU A 113 11.37 4.53 -7.41
N GLU A 114 10.77 3.62 -6.65
CA GLU A 114 9.93 2.56 -7.20
C GLU A 114 8.66 3.16 -7.85
N LEU A 115 8.03 4.18 -7.25
CA LEU A 115 6.93 4.93 -7.88
C LEU A 115 7.36 5.64 -9.18
N GLN A 116 8.52 6.30 -9.18
CA GLN A 116 9.07 6.96 -10.38
C GLN A 116 9.36 5.97 -11.51
N ASN A 117 9.72 4.74 -11.16
CA ASN A 117 9.91 3.63 -12.10
C ASN A 117 8.60 2.96 -12.55
N GLY A 118 7.45 3.61 -12.33
CA GLY A 118 6.14 3.12 -12.78
C GLY A 118 5.61 1.93 -11.99
N ARG A 119 6.08 1.72 -10.75
CA ARG A 119 5.62 0.62 -9.90
C ARG A 119 4.47 1.09 -8.99
N PHE A 120 3.54 0.19 -8.74
CA PHE A 120 2.42 0.37 -7.82
C PHE A 120 2.81 -0.14 -6.44
N ILE A 121 2.56 0.66 -5.41
CA ILE A 121 3.09 0.40 -4.07
C ILE A 121 1.95 0.27 -3.05
N ILE A 122 2.01 -0.80 -2.27
CA ILE A 122 1.19 -0.99 -1.06
C ILE A 122 2.12 -1.01 0.15
N LEU A 123 1.85 -0.18 1.14
CA LEU A 123 2.59 -0.13 2.40
C LEU A 123 1.85 -0.94 3.45
N ASN A 124 2.57 -1.78 4.19
CA ASN A 124 2.09 -2.45 5.39
C ASN A 124 2.57 -1.63 6.60
N ILE A 125 1.62 -1.18 7.41
CA ILE A 125 1.83 -0.35 8.59
C ILE A 125 1.49 -1.19 9.82
N GLY A 126 2.29 -1.06 10.89
CA GLY A 126 1.90 -1.56 12.21
C GLY A 126 1.70 -0.42 13.17
N PHE A 127 0.67 -0.55 14.02
CA PHE A 127 0.47 0.33 15.16
C PHE A 127 1.03 -0.34 16.41
N TYR A 128 1.90 0.38 17.11
CA TYR A 128 2.62 -0.11 18.26
C TYR A 128 2.30 0.74 19.48
N GLU A 129 1.86 0.09 20.56
CA GLU A 129 1.59 0.75 21.83
C GLU A 129 2.86 0.81 22.68
N HIS A 130 3.11 1.97 23.29
CA HIS A 130 4.20 2.19 24.24
C HIS A 130 3.87 1.59 25.61
N SER A 131 4.63 0.59 26.03
CA SER A 131 4.45 -0.07 27.33
C SER A 131 5.81 -0.38 27.97
N ASN A 132 6.15 0.33 29.05
CA ASN A 132 7.39 0.15 29.83
C ASN A 132 8.67 0.20 28.97
N GLY A 133 8.77 1.17 28.07
CA GLY A 133 9.91 1.32 27.16
C GLY A 133 9.99 0.25 26.06
N VAL A 134 8.93 -0.53 25.87
CA VAL A 134 8.79 -1.52 24.79
C VAL A 134 7.62 -1.13 23.90
N LEU A 135 7.84 -1.14 22.59
CA LEU A 135 6.80 -1.02 21.58
C LEU A 135 6.20 -2.40 21.30
N LYS A 136 4.92 -2.59 21.65
CA LYS A 136 4.20 -3.84 21.39
C LYS A 136 3.24 -3.63 20.23
N ARG A 137 3.32 -4.49 19.22
CA ARG A 137 2.38 -4.43 18.09
C ARG A 137 0.97 -4.74 18.58
N LYS A 138 0.03 -3.85 18.28
CA LYS A 138 -1.40 -4.00 18.56
C LYS A 138 -2.15 -4.35 17.28
N ASP A 139 -1.96 -3.55 16.23
CA ASP A 139 -2.72 -3.66 14.99
C ASP A 139 -1.83 -3.62 13.74
N GLY A 140 -2.46 -3.85 12.59
CA GLY A 140 -1.86 -3.76 11.27
C GLY A 140 -2.79 -3.09 10.27
N HIS A 141 -2.21 -2.40 9.30
CA HIS A 141 -2.97 -1.71 8.28
C HIS A 141 -2.24 -1.72 6.94
N TYR A 142 -2.99 -1.55 5.85
CA TYR A 142 -2.45 -1.39 4.51
C TYR A 142 -2.96 -0.10 3.89
N VAL A 143 -2.06 0.62 3.23
CA VAL A 143 -2.36 1.85 2.49
C VAL A 143 -1.69 1.81 1.12
N ASN A 144 -2.23 2.52 0.13
CA ASN A 144 -1.54 2.68 -1.15
C ASN A 144 -0.62 3.90 -1.09
N ALA A 145 0.58 3.79 -1.66
CA ALA A 145 1.41 4.96 -1.95
C ALA A 145 1.20 5.36 -3.42
N CYS A 146 0.82 6.61 -3.63
CA CYS A 146 0.30 7.09 -4.91
C CYS A 146 1.32 7.96 -5.66
N SER A 147 2.05 8.82 -4.95
CA SER A 147 3.07 9.69 -5.56
C SER A 147 4.09 10.15 -4.53
N CYS A 148 5.17 10.79 -4.99
CA CYS A 148 6.13 11.43 -4.12
C CYS A 148 6.36 12.90 -4.48
N LYS A 149 6.53 13.73 -3.45
CA LYS A 149 6.95 15.14 -3.57
C LYS A 149 7.91 15.48 -2.45
N ASN A 150 9.15 15.85 -2.78
CA ASN A 150 10.18 16.25 -1.79
C ASN A 150 10.35 15.24 -0.64
N ASN A 151 10.52 13.94 -0.96
CA ASN A 151 10.59 12.82 -0.01
C ASN A 151 9.33 12.57 0.84
N ARG A 152 8.25 13.30 0.59
CA ARG A 152 6.93 12.99 1.14
C ARG A 152 6.20 12.04 0.21
N ILE A 153 5.52 11.07 0.79
CA ILE A 153 4.77 10.05 0.06
C ILE A 153 3.28 10.40 0.19
N LEU A 154 2.61 10.68 -0.93
CA LEU A 154 1.16 10.81 -0.93
C LEU A 154 0.57 9.41 -0.79
N ILE A 155 -0.29 9.20 0.20
CA ILE A 155 -0.97 7.92 0.41
C ILE A 155 -2.49 8.08 0.31
N THR A 156 -3.15 6.99 -0.08
CA THR A 156 -4.58 6.79 0.18
C THR A 156 -4.76 5.77 1.29
N ASP A 157 -5.59 6.13 2.25
CA ASP A 157 -5.95 5.28 3.37
C ASP A 157 -7.37 4.73 3.15
N PRO A 158 -7.53 3.41 2.98
CA PRO A 158 -8.84 2.82 2.77
C PRO A 158 -9.73 2.87 4.03
N TYR A 159 -9.15 2.98 5.23
CA TYR A 159 -9.88 3.04 6.50
C TYR A 159 -10.45 4.43 6.77
N ALA A 160 -9.73 5.47 6.35
CA ALA A 160 -10.15 6.86 6.53
C ALA A 160 -11.22 7.28 5.50
N LYS A 161 -12.47 6.88 5.74
CA LYS A 161 -13.61 7.03 4.81
C LYS A 161 -13.82 8.45 4.28
N ASP A 162 -13.67 9.45 5.14
CA ASP A 162 -13.92 10.86 4.80
C ASP A 162 -12.65 11.65 4.48
N LYS A 163 -11.48 10.98 4.47
CA LYS A 163 -10.22 11.65 4.20
C LYS A 163 -9.81 11.56 2.75
N SER A 164 -9.43 12.74 2.25
CA SER A 164 -8.64 12.86 1.04
C SER A 164 -7.23 12.28 1.22
N PRO A 165 -6.57 11.89 0.12
CA PRO A 165 -5.17 11.50 0.13
C PRO A 165 -4.29 12.54 0.84
N PHE A 166 -3.31 12.08 1.62
CA PHE A 166 -2.45 12.96 2.41
C PHE A 166 -1.00 12.52 2.36
N TYR A 167 -0.09 13.46 2.63
CA TYR A 167 1.34 13.20 2.60
C TYR A 167 1.83 12.63 3.94
N ILE A 168 2.66 11.59 3.86
CA ILE A 168 3.45 11.07 4.98
C ILE A 168 4.96 11.23 4.73
N GLU A 169 5.73 11.21 5.80
CA GLU A 169 7.18 11.20 5.87
C GLU A 169 7.65 9.97 6.66
N LEU A 170 8.82 9.45 6.30
CA LEU A 170 9.45 8.32 6.98
C LEU A 170 10.65 8.81 7.77
N HIS A 171 10.59 8.65 9.09
CA HIS A 171 11.64 9.08 10.01
C HIS A 171 12.39 7.87 10.56
N LYS A 172 13.72 7.92 10.54
CA LYS A 172 14.52 6.92 11.23
C LYS A 172 14.38 7.11 12.74
N PRO A 173 13.90 6.11 13.48
CA PRO A 173 13.74 6.24 14.91
C PRO A 173 15.12 6.16 15.60
N SER A 174 15.27 6.89 16.70
CA SER A 174 16.56 7.05 17.39
C SER A 174 16.99 5.82 18.19
N ASN A 175 16.08 4.95 18.61
CA ASN A 175 16.29 3.59 19.15
C ASN A 175 14.93 2.95 19.47
N LEU A 176 14.54 1.85 18.81
CA LEU A 176 13.28 1.16 19.09
C LEU A 176 13.51 -0.21 19.74
N ASN A 177 12.92 -0.42 20.92
CA ASN A 177 12.78 -1.74 21.51
C ASN A 177 11.42 -2.34 21.12
N ILE A 178 11.38 -3.06 20.00
CA ILE A 178 10.13 -3.60 19.42
C ILE A 178 9.95 -5.06 19.83
N LYS A 179 8.79 -5.35 20.42
CA LYS A 179 8.31 -6.71 20.63
C LYS A 179 7.12 -6.98 19.73
N ASN A 180 7.40 -7.73 18.67
CA ASN A 180 6.36 -8.28 17.82
C ASN A 180 5.62 -9.40 18.58
N THR A 181 4.31 -9.22 18.81
CA THR A 181 3.43 -10.24 19.37
C THR A 181 3.22 -11.36 18.36
N LYS A 182 2.93 -12.58 18.84
CA LYS A 182 2.58 -13.70 17.95
C LYS A 182 1.24 -13.36 17.30
N ASP A 183 1.28 -13.19 15.99
CA ASP A 183 0.14 -12.83 15.14
C ASP A 183 -0.06 -13.96 14.11
N ASN A 184 -1.03 -13.81 13.22
CA ASN A 184 -1.34 -14.75 12.13
C ASN A 184 -0.17 -15.02 11.17
N GLU A 185 0.91 -14.24 11.23
CA GLU A 185 2.12 -14.41 10.42
C GLU A 185 3.42 -14.54 11.23
N LYS A 186 4.34 -15.40 10.74
CA LYS A 186 5.70 -15.52 11.26
C LYS A 186 6.57 -14.34 10.78
N TYR A 187 7.33 -13.77 11.71
CA TYR A 187 8.33 -12.72 11.44
C TYR A 187 9.64 -13.36 10.93
N ASN A 188 10.29 -12.77 9.93
CA ASN A 188 11.48 -13.37 9.30
C ASN A 188 12.72 -12.45 9.28
N ASN A 189 12.56 -11.15 9.52
CA ASN A 189 13.66 -10.21 9.38
C ASN A 189 14.10 -9.61 10.72
N LYS A 190 15.16 -10.18 11.31
CA LYS A 190 15.77 -9.69 12.55
C LYS A 190 16.49 -8.35 12.36
N ASN A 191 16.85 -8.00 11.13
CA ASN A 191 17.61 -6.79 10.78
C ASN A 191 16.75 -5.80 9.98
N TYR A 192 15.42 -5.87 10.12
CA TYR A 192 14.53 -4.94 9.46
C TYR A 192 14.71 -3.55 10.06
N GLU A 193 14.95 -2.55 9.20
CA GLU A 193 15.04 -1.16 9.61
C GLU A 193 13.62 -0.58 9.63
N TYR A 194 13.14 -0.27 10.83
CA TYR A 194 11.83 0.37 11.01
C TYR A 194 11.93 1.87 10.73
N TYR A 195 10.85 2.40 10.18
CA TYR A 195 10.67 3.83 9.95
C TYR A 195 9.37 4.26 10.62
N GLU A 196 9.41 5.32 11.40
CA GLU A 196 8.23 5.97 11.94
C GLU A 196 7.53 6.78 10.85
N ILE A 197 6.20 6.71 10.83
CA ILE A 197 5.37 7.42 9.85
C ILE A 197 4.81 8.68 10.49
N LYS A 198 4.98 9.83 9.82
CA LYS A 198 4.39 11.11 10.23
C LYS A 198 3.67 11.80 9.07
N PRO A 199 2.61 12.60 9.29
CA PRO A 199 1.92 12.80 10.56
C PRO A 199 1.24 11.51 11.04
N ASP A 200 0.83 11.49 12.30
CA ASP A 200 0.09 10.36 12.86
C ASP A 200 -1.27 10.20 12.18
N PHE A 201 -1.79 8.98 12.17
CA PHE A 201 -3.14 8.69 11.68
C PHE A 201 -4.18 9.23 12.68
N ASP A 202 -5.32 9.72 12.22
CA ASP A 202 -6.33 10.35 13.11
C ASP A 202 -6.93 9.41 14.14
N TYR A 203 -6.92 8.11 13.83
CA TYR A 203 -7.40 7.06 14.71
C TYR A 203 -6.29 6.47 15.60
N GLN A 204 -5.06 7.00 15.51
CA GLN A 204 -3.96 6.65 16.39
C GLN A 204 -4.13 7.35 17.74
N THR A 205 -3.95 6.61 18.82
CA THR A 205 -3.94 7.19 20.17
C THR A 205 -2.60 7.86 20.48
N ALA A 206 -2.56 8.76 21.47
CA ALA A 206 -1.34 9.45 21.87
C ALA A 206 -0.21 8.51 22.37
N ASN A 207 -0.55 7.27 22.77
CA ASN A 207 0.41 6.26 23.24
C ASN A 207 0.77 5.23 22.16
N GLU A 208 0.39 5.48 20.91
CA GLU A 208 0.71 4.61 19.78
C GLU A 208 1.73 5.27 18.84
N THR A 209 2.42 4.44 18.08
CA THR A 209 3.32 4.87 17.01
C THR A 209 3.09 3.99 15.79
N ALA A 210 2.87 4.62 14.63
CA ALA A 210 2.80 3.92 13.36
C ALA A 210 4.19 3.69 12.80
N LEU A 211 4.52 2.42 12.52
CA LEU A 211 5.78 2.02 11.90
C LEU A 211 5.53 1.35 10.56
N LEU A 212 6.37 1.66 9.58
CA LEU A 212 6.38 0.95 8.30
C LEU A 212 6.91 -0.48 8.51
N ASN A 213 6.04 -1.45 8.33
CA ASN A 213 6.31 -2.88 8.51
C ASN A 213 6.62 -3.63 7.21
N GLY A 214 6.27 -3.05 6.07
CA GLY A 214 6.73 -3.57 4.80
C GLY A 214 6.23 -2.78 3.60
N ILE A 215 6.82 -3.08 2.46
CA ILE A 215 6.56 -2.47 1.16
C ILE A 215 6.31 -3.62 0.18
N ILE A 216 5.15 -3.63 -0.44
CA ILE A 216 4.84 -4.49 -1.60
C ILE A 216 4.92 -3.60 -2.82
N SER A 217 5.79 -3.95 -3.76
CA SER A 217 6.06 -3.18 -4.97
C SER A 217 5.76 -4.01 -6.21
N ILE A 218 4.80 -3.56 -7.01
CA ILE A 218 4.20 -4.30 -8.11
C ILE A 218 4.53 -3.59 -9.42
N TYR A 219 5.10 -4.30 -10.38
CA TYR A 219 5.34 -3.76 -11.72
C TYR A 219 4.67 -4.66 -12.76
N PRO A 220 3.66 -4.17 -13.49
CA PRO A 220 3.10 -4.89 -14.61
C PRO A 220 4.09 -4.90 -15.78
N LEU A 221 4.29 -6.07 -16.37
CA LEU A 221 5.03 -6.23 -17.61
C LEU A 221 4.01 -6.24 -18.75
N TYR A 222 3.92 -5.12 -19.47
CA TYR A 222 3.19 -5.06 -20.73
C TYR A 222 4.03 -5.76 -21.80
N LEU A 223 3.50 -6.87 -22.33
CA LEU A 223 4.09 -7.64 -23.43
C LEU A 223 3.52 -7.16 -24.77
#